data_AF-A0A670II93-F1
#
_entry.id   AF-A0A670II93-F1
#
_cell.length_a   1.000
_cell.length_b   1.000
_cell.length_c   1.000
_cell.angle_alpha   90.00
_cell.angle_beta   90.00
_cell.angle_gamma   90.00
#
_symmetry.space_group_name_H-M   'P 1'
#
loop_
_entity.id
_entity.type
_entity.pdbx_description
1 polymer ?
#
loop_
_entity_poly.entity_id
_entity_poly.type
_entity_poly.pdbx_seq_one_letter_code
_entity_poly.pdbx_strand_id
1 'polypeptide(L)'
;MVYRHRNMFLLVMILSVCGFTVAEERHLLCSSDDVDILYSNCSRGLPTKDFSFTVEPCSLKGNRKWRGTLFWIPRADLTILRAHVNIWSKGFEAVKWKGTLCEGVDDGYTFCGALKGETINTTVRISGNEPTYEEGEYTIVVKAFAGHHKELIACLNYTIIIKQPLSN
;
A
#
# COMPACT_ATOMS: atom_id res chain seq x y z
N MET A 1 4.17 25.03 49.77
CA MET A 1 4.97 24.19 48.85
C MET A 1 4.09 23.31 47.95
N VAL A 2 2.95 23.79 47.45
CA VAL A 2 1.97 22.98 46.67
C VAL A 2 1.84 23.47 45.21
N TYR A 3 2.15 24.74 44.95
CA TYR A 3 2.03 25.36 43.62
C TYR A 3 3.05 24.86 42.58
N ARG A 4 4.24 24.43 43.03
CA ARG A 4 5.34 24.00 42.16
C ARG A 4 5.10 22.64 41.48
N HIS A 5 4.34 21.75 42.13
CA HIS A 5 4.00 20.43 41.59
C HIS A 5 2.88 20.48 40.55
N ARG A 6 1.93 21.41 40.69
CA ARG A 6 0.79 21.54 39.76
C ARG A 6 1.24 21.94 38.35
N ASN A 7 2.23 22.81 38.24
CA ASN A 7 2.77 23.27 36.95
C ASN A 7 3.64 22.18 36.27
N MET A 8 4.36 21.39 37.07
CA MET A 8 5.13 20.24 36.59
C MET A 8 4.22 19.13 36.07
N PHE A 9 3.10 18.86 36.75
CA PHE A 9 2.11 17.87 36.30
C PHE A 9 1.46 18.28 34.97
N LEU A 10 1.17 19.58 34.80
CA LEU A 10 0.62 20.13 33.56
C LEU A 10 1.60 19.96 32.38
N LEU A 11 2.89 20.21 32.62
CA LEU A 11 3.96 20.00 31.63
C LEU A 11 4.10 18.53 31.22
N VAL A 12 4.02 17.60 32.17
CA VAL A 12 4.07 16.15 31.88
C VAL A 12 2.85 15.71 31.06
N MET A 13 1.66 16.24 31.34
CA MET A 13 0.45 15.95 30.57
C MET A 13 0.52 16.55 29.15
N ILE A 14 1.06 17.76 28.97
CA ILE A 14 1.26 18.35 27.64
C ILE A 14 2.25 17.51 26.82
N LEU A 15 3.35 17.07 27.43
CA LEU A 15 4.36 16.22 26.79
C LEU A 15 3.83 14.81 26.50
N SER A 16 2.98 14.23 27.36
CA SER A 16 2.38 12.92 27.13
C SER A 16 1.32 12.95 26.02
N VAL A 17 0.57 14.04 25.89
CA VAL A 17 -0.44 14.22 24.82
C VAL A 17 0.23 14.46 23.46
N CYS A 18 1.40 15.13 23.41
CA CYS A 18 2.21 15.17 22.18
C CYS A 18 2.85 13.80 21.84
N GLY A 19 2.91 12.89 22.83
CA GLY A 19 3.36 11.51 22.68
C GLY A 19 2.30 10.56 22.16
N PHE A 20 1.07 11.01 21.86
CA PHE A 20 0.15 10.25 21.01
C PHE A 20 0.75 10.20 19.61
N THR A 21 1.65 9.24 19.41
CA THR A 21 1.96 8.68 18.11
C THR A 21 0.61 8.35 17.49
N VAL A 22 0.16 9.17 16.53
CA VAL A 22 -1.00 8.85 15.70
C VAL A 22 -0.70 7.46 15.15
N ALA A 23 -1.43 6.46 15.66
CA ALA A 23 -1.34 5.11 15.14
C ALA A 23 -1.67 5.21 13.65
N GLU A 24 -0.74 4.78 12.81
CA GLU A 24 -0.95 4.73 11.37
C GLU A 24 -2.20 3.89 11.10
N GLU A 25 -3.23 4.51 10.52
CA GLU A 25 -4.51 3.83 10.25
C GLU A 25 -4.25 2.72 9.22
N ARG A 26 -4.25 1.47 9.69
CA ARG A 26 -4.14 0.29 8.85
C ARG A 26 -5.54 -0.20 8.52
N HIS A 27 -5.84 -0.25 7.23
CA HIS A 27 -7.10 -0.79 6.73
C HIS A 27 -6.91 -2.28 6.40
N LEU A 28 -7.85 -3.12 6.84
CA LEU A 28 -7.89 -4.53 6.44
C LEU A 28 -8.44 -4.60 5.02
N LEU A 29 -7.64 -5.13 4.09
CA LEU A 29 -8.03 -5.32 2.70
C LEU A 29 -8.85 -6.60 2.54
N CYS A 30 -8.31 -7.70 3.08
CA CYS A 30 -8.99 -8.98 3.15
C CYS A 30 -8.35 -9.88 4.20
N SER A 31 -9.10 -10.89 4.65
CA SER A 31 -8.68 -11.90 5.61
C SER A 31 -9.20 -13.27 5.18
N SER A 32 -8.39 -14.31 5.39
CA SER A 32 -8.70 -15.71 5.13
C SER A 32 -7.98 -16.62 6.12
N ASP A 33 -8.16 -17.94 6.01
CA ASP A 33 -7.53 -18.89 6.92
C ASP A 33 -5.99 -18.95 6.77
N ASP A 34 -5.45 -18.63 5.59
CA ASP A 34 -4.02 -18.70 5.28
C ASP A 34 -3.32 -17.34 5.22
N VAL A 35 -4.06 -16.24 4.99
CA VAL A 35 -3.48 -14.90 4.86
C VAL A 35 -4.37 -13.78 5.41
N ASP A 36 -3.73 -12.78 6.04
CA ASP A 36 -4.31 -11.45 6.26
C ASP A 36 -3.55 -10.40 5.45
N ILE A 37 -4.28 -9.52 4.75
CA ILE A 37 -3.70 -8.43 3.97
C ILE A 37 -4.21 -7.11 4.54
N LEU A 38 -3.29 -6.31 5.06
CA LEU A 38 -3.55 -4.96 5.54
C LEU A 38 -2.84 -3.95 4.65
N TYR A 39 -3.33 -2.71 4.62
CA TYR A 39 -2.64 -1.62 3.94
C TYR A 39 -2.76 -0.29 4.68
N SER A 40 -1.76 0.55 4.49
CA SER A 40 -1.74 1.94 4.96
C SER A 40 -1.07 2.82 3.91
N ASN A 41 -1.12 4.14 4.11
CA ASN A 41 -0.41 5.08 3.25
C ASN A 41 0.98 5.36 3.80
N CYS A 42 2.02 5.22 2.97
CA CYS A 42 3.40 5.50 3.37
C CYS A 42 3.84 6.95 3.18
N SER A 43 2.99 7.85 2.66
CA SER A 43 3.34 9.25 2.45
C SER A 43 2.32 10.19 3.08
N ARG A 44 2.81 11.14 3.87
CA ARG A 44 2.00 12.25 4.39
C ARG A 44 1.48 13.07 3.20
N GLY A 45 0.19 13.41 3.22
CA GLY A 45 -0.44 14.27 2.20
C GLY A 45 -1.08 13.54 1.01
N LEU A 46 -0.90 12.22 0.87
CA LEU A 46 -1.69 11.43 -0.07
C LEU A 46 -2.87 10.80 0.68
N PRO A 47 -4.12 11.14 0.35
CA PRO A 47 -5.26 10.57 1.05
C PRO A 47 -5.60 9.19 0.49
N THR A 48 -5.88 8.25 1.39
CA THR A 48 -6.26 6.86 1.04
C THR A 48 -7.63 6.79 0.35
N LYS A 49 -8.54 7.74 0.58
CA LYS A 49 -9.88 7.74 -0.05
C LYS A 49 -9.87 7.80 -1.59
N ASP A 50 -8.79 8.30 -2.17
CA ASP A 50 -8.67 8.40 -3.63
C ASP A 50 -8.19 7.08 -4.24
N PHE A 51 -7.88 6.07 -3.42
CA PHE A 51 -7.37 4.77 -3.85
C PHE A 51 -8.05 3.65 -3.06
N SER A 52 -8.70 2.71 -3.76
CA SER A 52 -9.12 1.46 -3.14
C SER A 52 -8.78 0.28 -4.04
N PHE A 53 -8.40 -0.82 -3.39
CA PHE A 53 -8.07 -2.05 -4.06
C PHE A 53 -8.76 -3.20 -3.33
N THR A 54 -9.41 -4.08 -4.09
CA THR A 54 -9.96 -5.33 -3.57
C THR A 54 -9.36 -6.50 -4.33
N VAL A 55 -9.23 -7.64 -3.66
CA VAL A 55 -8.70 -8.87 -4.25
C VAL A 55 -9.59 -10.06 -3.89
N GLU A 56 -9.94 -10.85 -4.90
CA GLU A 56 -10.77 -12.04 -4.75
C GLU A 56 -10.23 -13.22 -5.57
N PRO A 57 -10.11 -14.43 -4.99
CA PRO A 57 -10.26 -14.73 -3.56
C PRO A 57 -9.12 -14.13 -2.73
N CYS A 58 -9.31 -13.96 -1.43
CA CYS A 58 -8.22 -13.50 -0.54
C CYS A 58 -7.17 -14.60 -0.31
N SER A 59 -7.60 -15.86 -0.27
CA SER A 59 -6.74 -17.01 0.00
C SER A 59 -5.67 -17.19 -1.08
N LEU A 60 -4.45 -17.50 -0.66
CA LEU A 60 -3.32 -17.81 -1.54
C LEU A 60 -3.18 -19.32 -1.75
N LYS A 61 -3.56 -20.13 -0.76
CA LYS A 61 -3.50 -21.59 -0.80
C LYS A 61 -4.46 -22.17 -1.85
N GLY A 62 -3.96 -23.01 -2.75
CA GLY A 62 -4.77 -23.68 -3.79
C GLY A 62 -5.32 -22.75 -4.88
N ASN A 63 -5.04 -21.45 -4.81
CA ASN A 63 -5.49 -20.46 -5.79
C ASN A 63 -4.35 -20.12 -6.76
N ARG A 64 -4.69 -20.04 -8.05
CA ARG A 64 -3.78 -19.64 -9.13
C ARG A 64 -4.28 -18.44 -9.94
N LYS A 65 -5.49 -17.98 -9.60
CA LYS A 65 -6.20 -16.92 -10.30
C LYS A 65 -6.82 -16.00 -9.26
N TRP A 66 -6.46 -14.73 -9.34
CA TRP A 66 -7.00 -13.66 -8.52
C TRP A 66 -7.61 -12.60 -9.42
N ARG A 67 -8.65 -11.95 -8.93
CA ARG A 67 -9.28 -10.79 -9.53
C ARG A 67 -9.04 -9.61 -8.60
N GLY A 68 -8.28 -8.63 -9.08
CA GLY A 68 -8.08 -7.36 -8.41
C GLY A 68 -8.98 -6.29 -9.01
N THR A 69 -9.75 -5.57 -8.19
CA THR A 69 -10.47 -4.38 -8.64
C THR A 69 -9.79 -3.15 -8.06
N LEU A 70 -9.36 -2.26 -8.94
CA LEU A 70 -8.70 -1.01 -8.60
C LEU A 70 -9.64 0.15 -8.89
N PHE A 71 -9.89 0.95 -7.86
CA PHE A 71 -10.47 2.28 -7.98
C PHE A 71 -9.40 3.31 -7.61
N TRP A 72 -9.17 4.28 -8.48
CA TRP A 72 -8.16 5.30 -8.26
C TRP A 72 -8.53 6.62 -8.93
N ILE A 73 -8.35 7.74 -8.21
CA ILE A 73 -8.41 9.10 -8.75
C ILE A 73 -6.98 9.67 -8.69
N PRO A 74 -6.25 9.74 -9.82
CA PRO A 74 -4.86 10.18 -9.84
C PRO A 74 -4.76 11.68 -9.63
N ARG A 75 -3.68 12.10 -8.96
CA ARG A 75 -3.40 13.52 -8.65
C ARG A 75 -2.51 14.22 -9.66
N ALA A 76 -2.08 13.51 -10.69
CA ALA A 76 -1.36 14.01 -11.86
C ALA A 76 -1.74 13.18 -13.09
N ASP A 77 -1.39 13.67 -14.28
CA ASP A 77 -1.65 12.97 -15.55
C ASP A 77 -0.79 11.71 -15.67
N LEU A 78 -1.41 10.61 -16.11
CA LEU A 78 -0.79 9.28 -16.21
C LEU A 78 -0.17 9.01 -17.58
N THR A 79 0.22 10.05 -18.31
CA THR A 79 0.95 9.88 -19.60
C THR A 79 2.30 9.22 -19.37
N ILE A 80 2.97 9.52 -18.25
CA ILE A 80 4.22 8.87 -17.86
C ILE A 80 4.04 8.39 -16.44
N LEU A 81 4.02 7.07 -16.23
CA LEU A 81 3.81 6.45 -14.93
C LEU A 81 4.91 5.44 -14.63
N ARG A 82 5.53 5.55 -13.47
CA ARG A 82 6.57 4.63 -12.99
C ARG A 82 6.18 4.06 -11.64
N ALA A 83 6.39 2.78 -11.44
CA ALA A 83 6.13 2.09 -10.19
C ALA A 83 7.44 1.56 -9.59
N HIS A 84 7.63 1.80 -8.30
CA HIS A 84 8.69 1.18 -7.50
C HIS A 84 8.04 0.27 -6.47
N VAL A 85 8.49 -0.97 -6.39
CA VAL A 85 8.01 -1.98 -5.44
C VAL A 85 9.19 -2.47 -4.62
N ASN A 86 9.06 -2.36 -3.30
CA ASN A 86 10.04 -2.81 -2.34
C ASN A 86 9.37 -3.86 -1.44
N ILE A 87 9.92 -5.07 -1.40
CA ILE A 87 9.43 -6.16 -0.54
C ILE A 87 10.43 -6.37 0.58
N TRP A 88 9.94 -6.36 1.81
CA TRP A 88 10.69 -6.60 3.02
C TRP A 88 10.18 -7.88 3.68
N SER A 89 11.11 -8.69 4.17
CA SER A 89 10.82 -9.88 4.97
C SER A 89 11.82 -9.95 6.11
N LYS A 90 11.34 -10.27 7.32
CA LYS A 90 12.20 -10.40 8.52
C LYS A 90 13.12 -9.19 8.77
N GLY A 91 12.67 -7.98 8.39
CA GLY A 91 13.42 -6.72 8.56
C GLY A 91 14.44 -6.38 7.47
N PHE A 92 14.60 -7.22 6.44
CA PHE A 92 15.54 -6.99 5.32
C PHE A 92 14.79 -6.75 4.01
N GLU A 93 15.34 -5.88 3.15
CA GLU A 93 14.81 -5.65 1.79
C GLU A 93 15.16 -6.87 0.93
N ALA A 94 14.17 -7.70 0.63
CA ALA A 94 14.33 -8.92 -0.14
C ALA A 94 14.29 -8.66 -1.66
N VAL A 95 13.40 -7.76 -2.10
CA VAL A 95 13.20 -7.47 -3.53
C VAL A 95 13.03 -5.98 -3.75
N LYS A 96 13.69 -5.47 -4.80
CA LYS A 96 13.54 -4.11 -5.29
C LYS A 96 13.26 -4.13 -6.78
N TRP A 97 12.05 -3.73 -7.15
CA TRP A 97 11.64 -3.63 -8.54
C TRP A 97 11.30 -2.18 -8.88
N LYS A 98 11.69 -1.77 -10.09
CA LYS A 98 11.33 -0.48 -10.68
C LYS A 98 10.91 -0.73 -12.11
N GLY A 99 9.73 -0.26 -12.50
CA GLY A 99 9.24 -0.38 -13.87
C GLY A 99 8.49 0.87 -14.31
N THR A 100 8.50 1.09 -15.62
CA THR A 100 7.61 2.05 -16.28
C THR A 100 6.32 1.32 -16.62
N LEU A 101 5.18 1.86 -16.19
CA LEU A 101 3.85 1.35 -16.51
C LEU A 101 3.23 2.07 -17.72
N CYS A 102 3.51 3.37 -17.86
CA CYS A 102 3.04 4.18 -18.99
C CYS A 102 4.19 5.01 -19.55
N GLU A 103 4.38 4.96 -20.87
CA GLU A 103 5.29 5.75 -21.69
C GLU A 103 4.53 6.39 -22.86
N GLY A 104 3.43 7.09 -22.55
CA GLY A 104 2.56 7.73 -23.53
C GLY A 104 1.08 7.60 -23.17
N VAL A 105 0.25 8.03 -24.11
CA VAL A 105 -1.22 7.99 -23.99
C VAL A 105 -1.77 6.64 -24.44
N ASP A 106 -1.16 6.00 -25.44
CA ASP A 106 -1.55 4.70 -25.99
C ASP A 106 -0.46 3.68 -25.69
N ASP A 107 -0.51 3.10 -24.49
CA ASP A 107 0.47 2.13 -23.98
C ASP A 107 -0.26 0.91 -23.39
N GLY A 108 0.49 -0.06 -22.85
CA GLY A 108 -0.01 -1.39 -22.48
C GLY A 108 -1.15 -1.43 -21.46
N TYR A 109 -1.38 -0.37 -20.69
CA TYR A 109 -2.52 -0.28 -19.78
C TYR A 109 -3.54 0.77 -20.23
N THR A 110 -4.82 0.42 -20.14
CA THR A 110 -5.94 1.29 -20.54
C THR A 110 -6.09 2.56 -19.69
N PHE A 111 -5.40 2.64 -18.54
CA PHE A 111 -5.38 3.85 -17.71
C PHE A 111 -4.23 4.81 -18.08
N CYS A 112 -3.34 4.42 -19.00
CA CYS A 112 -2.33 5.35 -19.50
C CYS A 112 -3.00 6.50 -20.24
N GLY A 113 -2.46 7.71 -20.06
CA GLY A 113 -3.07 8.93 -20.58
C GLY A 113 -4.25 9.49 -19.79
N ALA A 114 -4.73 8.79 -18.75
CA ALA A 114 -5.76 9.34 -17.86
C ALA A 114 -5.29 10.66 -17.23
N LEU A 115 -6.18 11.66 -17.21
CA LEU A 115 -5.89 12.99 -16.72
C LEU A 115 -6.07 13.06 -15.19
N LYS A 116 -5.40 14.05 -14.59
CA LYS A 116 -5.57 14.37 -13.18
C LYS A 116 -7.06 14.52 -12.82
N GLY A 117 -7.51 13.80 -11.80
CA GLY A 117 -8.88 13.84 -11.29
C GLY A 117 -9.86 12.92 -12.01
N GLU A 118 -9.47 12.24 -13.09
CA GLU A 118 -10.31 11.23 -13.73
C GLU A 118 -10.48 9.99 -12.85
N THR A 119 -11.63 9.34 -12.95
CA THR A 119 -11.88 8.12 -12.17
C THR A 119 -11.41 6.90 -12.96
N ILE A 120 -10.40 6.21 -12.44
CA ILE A 120 -9.96 4.92 -12.95
C ILE A 120 -10.66 3.85 -12.14
N ASN A 121 -11.46 3.03 -12.81
CA ASN A 121 -12.08 1.85 -12.21
C ASN A 121 -11.86 0.66 -13.15
N THR A 122 -10.87 -0.17 -12.82
CA THR A 122 -10.46 -1.30 -13.67
C THR A 122 -10.35 -2.58 -12.87
N THR A 123 -10.61 -3.69 -13.55
CA THR A 123 -10.46 -5.03 -12.99
C THR A 123 -9.32 -5.73 -13.71
N VAL A 124 -8.31 -6.15 -12.94
CA VAL A 124 -7.18 -6.93 -13.42
C VAL A 124 -7.33 -8.39 -13.00
N ARG A 125 -7.14 -9.30 -13.96
CA ARG A 125 -7.02 -10.73 -13.65
C ARG A 125 -5.56 -11.05 -13.51
N ILE A 126 -5.17 -11.52 -12.34
CA ILE A 126 -3.82 -11.92 -12.01
C ILE A 126 -3.81 -13.44 -12.04
N SER A 127 -2.99 -14.03 -12.91
CA SER A 127 -2.75 -15.47 -12.93
C SER A 127 -1.29 -15.73 -12.61
N GLY A 128 -1.03 -16.71 -11.76
CA GLY A 128 0.32 -17.02 -11.32
C GLY A 128 0.45 -18.47 -10.92
N ASN A 129 1.70 -18.87 -10.68
CA ASN A 129 1.96 -20.13 -10.00
C ASN A 129 1.48 -20.04 -8.55
N GLU A 130 1.21 -21.20 -7.96
CA GLU A 130 0.88 -21.28 -6.55
C GLU A 130 2.06 -20.72 -5.73
N PRO A 131 1.83 -19.71 -4.89
CA PRO A 131 2.90 -19.02 -4.21
C PRO A 131 3.51 -19.92 -3.13
N THR A 132 4.84 -20.00 -3.10
CA THR A 132 5.58 -20.65 -2.01
C THR A 132 6.13 -19.58 -1.07
N TYR A 133 5.46 -19.37 0.06
CA TYR A 133 5.91 -18.44 1.10
C TYR A 133 6.00 -19.14 2.45
N GLU A 134 7.04 -18.80 3.21
CA GLU A 134 7.14 -19.15 4.62
C GLU A 134 6.11 -18.36 5.43
N GLU A 135 5.69 -18.91 6.56
CA GLU A 135 4.91 -18.20 7.56
C GLU A 135 5.66 -16.94 8.03
N GLY A 136 4.90 -15.86 8.25
CA GLY A 136 5.43 -14.62 8.80
C GLY A 136 4.84 -13.36 8.17
N GLU A 137 5.41 -12.23 8.57
CA GLU A 137 5.03 -10.90 8.10
C GLU A 137 5.94 -10.43 6.95
N TYR A 138 5.30 -9.98 5.87
CA TYR A 138 5.93 -9.38 4.72
C TYR A 138 5.41 -7.97 4.53
N THR A 139 6.30 -7.02 4.30
CA THR A 139 5.93 -5.63 4.03
C THR A 139 6.21 -5.30 2.58
N ILE A 140 5.19 -4.85 1.84
CA ILE A 140 5.32 -4.45 0.43
C ILE A 140 5.03 -2.97 0.33
N VAL A 141 6.04 -2.18 -0.03
CA VAL A 141 5.90 -0.75 -0.26
C VAL A 141 5.82 -0.49 -1.76
N VAL A 142 4.69 0.02 -2.22
CA VAL A 142 4.43 0.39 -3.61
C VAL A 142 4.39 1.90 -3.73
N LYS A 143 5.21 2.47 -4.60
CA LYS A 143 5.24 3.90 -4.91
C LYS A 143 5.00 4.14 -6.38
N ALA A 144 4.06 5.01 -6.71
CA ALA A 144 3.77 5.43 -8.07
C ALA A 144 4.23 6.87 -8.29
N PHE A 145 4.95 7.09 -9.39
CA PHE A 145 5.51 8.37 -9.77
C PHE A 145 5.03 8.78 -11.15
N ALA A 146 4.48 9.98 -11.28
CA ALA A 146 4.02 10.52 -12.55
C ALA A 146 4.93 11.61 -13.12
N GLY A 147 4.86 11.77 -14.44
CA GLY A 147 5.51 12.83 -15.19
C GLY A 147 7.04 12.70 -15.28
N HIS A 148 7.67 13.71 -15.87
CA HIS A 148 9.13 13.77 -16.02
C HIS A 148 9.85 14.05 -14.70
N HIS A 149 9.21 14.82 -13.81
CA HIS A 149 9.77 15.20 -12.51
C HIS A 149 9.59 14.13 -11.42
N LYS A 150 9.01 12.97 -11.75
CA LYS A 150 8.76 11.85 -10.83
C LYS A 150 8.01 12.31 -9.57
N GLU A 151 6.89 12.99 -9.78
CA GLU A 151 6.01 13.40 -8.68
C GLU A 151 5.39 12.15 -8.05
N LEU A 152 5.50 12.00 -6.72
CA LEU A 152 4.90 10.87 -6.01
C LEU A 152 3.39 11.08 -5.92
N ILE A 153 2.63 10.22 -6.59
CA ILE A 153 1.16 10.33 -6.69
C ILE A 153 0.39 9.24 -5.96
N ALA A 154 1.06 8.13 -5.63
CA ALA A 154 0.52 7.08 -4.76
C ALA A 154 1.63 6.45 -3.92
N CYS A 155 1.36 6.14 -2.66
CA CYS A 155 2.27 5.44 -1.75
C CYS A 155 1.44 4.48 -0.90
N LEU A 156 1.64 3.18 -1.07
CA LEU A 156 0.92 2.15 -0.33
C LEU A 156 1.92 1.27 0.39
N ASN A 157 1.61 0.96 1.64
CA ASN A 157 2.34 0.05 2.47
C ASN A 157 1.43 -1.11 2.81
N TYR A 158 1.65 -2.25 2.16
CA TYR A 158 0.92 -3.48 2.44
C TYR A 158 1.66 -4.29 3.49
N THR A 159 0.91 -4.80 4.46
CA THR A 159 1.38 -5.82 5.40
C THR A 159 0.65 -7.11 5.08
N ILE A 160 1.40 -8.13 4.65
CA ILE A 160 0.87 -9.47 4.37
C ILE A 160 1.33 -10.38 5.49
N ILE A 161 0.38 -10.98 6.19
CA ILE A 161 0.63 -11.94 7.27
C ILE A 161 0.24 -13.31 6.75
N ILE A 162 1.23 -14.14 6.46
CA ILE A 162 1.04 -15.54 6.10
C ILE A 162 0.91 -16.34 7.39
N LYS A 163 -0.25 -16.97 7.61
CA LYS A 163 -0.61 -17.65 8.87
C LYS A 163 -0.09 -19.08 8.98
N GLN A 164 0.21 -19.69 7.84
CA GLN A 164 0.73 -21.04 7.75
C GLN A 164 1.59 -21.16 6.48
N PRO A 165 2.62 -22.02 6.46
CA PRO A 165 3.45 -22.22 5.28
C PRO A 165 2.60 -22.56 4.05
N LEU A 166 2.83 -21.84 2.96
CA LEU A 166 2.25 -22.15 1.66
C LEU A 166 3.20 -23.14 0.96
N SER A 167 3.06 -24.42 1.30
CA SER A 167 3.76 -25.55 0.69
C SER A 167 2.75 -26.55 0.15
N ASN A 168 3.04 -27.16 -1.00
CA ASN A 168 2.36 -28.37 -1.46
C ASN A 168 2.58 -29.54 -0.50
#